data_AF-A0A7X7XHD5-F1
#
_entry.id   AF-A0A7X7XHD5-F1
#
_cell.length_a   1.000
_cell.length_b   1.000
_cell.length_c   1.000
_cell.angle_alpha   90.00
_cell.angle_beta   90.00
_cell.angle_gamma   90.00
#
_symmetry.space_group_name_H-M   'P 1'
#
loop_
_entity.id
_entity.type
_entity.pdbx_description
1 polymer ?
#
loop_
_entity_poly.entity_id
_entity_poly.type
_entity_poly.pdbx_seq_one_letter_code
_entity_poly.pdbx_strand_id
1 'polypeptide(L)'
;MAKQEDLTAYGRELTTQLLRDMVLMRRFEEKAGQMYGLRKIGGFCHLYIGQEAVATGAVAALDLVRDYVITAYRDHGHALACGMDPGALMAELYGKATGCSKGKGGSMHLFDAPRHFLGGHGIVGGQIPLAAGVAFKIRYRDEGGVVLCFFGDGAIHQGAFHESLNMAKIWKLPVIFICENN
;
A
#
# COMPACT_ATOMS: atom_id res chain seq x y z
N MET A 1 23.32 -4.21 14.98
CA MET A 1 23.25 -5.52 14.29
C MET A 1 21.83 -6.03 14.43
N ALA A 2 21.10 -6.18 13.32
CA ALA A 2 19.83 -6.91 13.36
C ALA A 2 20.11 -8.32 13.88
N LYS A 3 19.33 -8.80 14.85
CA LYS A 3 19.42 -10.19 15.27
C LYS A 3 19.19 -11.05 14.03
N GLN A 4 20.03 -12.07 13.84
CA GLN A 4 19.81 -13.04 12.77
C GLN A 4 18.54 -13.80 13.13
N GLU A 5 17.44 -13.43 12.48
CA GLU A 5 16.14 -14.05 12.72
C GLU A 5 16.17 -15.49 12.23
N ASP A 6 15.60 -16.39 13.03
CA ASP A 6 15.46 -17.78 12.65
C ASP A 6 14.34 -17.91 11.60
N LEU A 7 14.73 -17.85 10.33
CA LEU A 7 13.81 -17.96 9.21
C LEU A 7 13.17 -19.36 9.11
N THR A 8 13.67 -20.37 9.85
CA THR A 8 13.06 -21.71 9.87
C THR A 8 11.73 -21.73 10.61
N ALA A 9 11.44 -20.70 11.42
CA ALA A 9 10.14 -20.51 12.06
C ALA A 9 9.00 -20.27 11.04
N TYR A 10 9.31 -19.82 9.82
CA TYR A 10 8.31 -19.59 8.78
C TYR A 10 8.19 -20.81 7.87
N GLY A 11 6.96 -21.33 7.75
CA GLY A 11 6.69 -22.49 6.90
C GLY A 11 7.07 -22.26 5.43
N ARG A 12 7.49 -23.33 4.75
CA ARG A 12 7.87 -23.30 3.32
C ARG A 12 6.78 -22.75 2.42
N GLU A 13 5.52 -23.04 2.74
CA GLU A 13 4.37 -22.56 1.97
C GLU A 13 4.28 -21.03 2.00
N LEU A 14 4.31 -20.43 3.19
CA LEU A 14 4.30 -18.98 3.38
C LEU A 14 5.48 -18.32 2.65
N THR A 15 6.71 -18.79 2.89
CA THR A 15 7.90 -18.19 2.28
C THR A 15 7.91 -18.31 0.75
N THR A 16 7.37 -19.41 0.19
CA THR A 16 7.19 -19.56 -1.25
C THR A 16 6.13 -18.60 -1.79
N GLN A 17 5.04 -18.39 -1.06
CA GLN A 17 3.98 -17.47 -1.44
C GLN A 17 4.49 -16.01 -1.45
N LEU A 18 5.16 -15.57 -0.38
CA LEU A 18 5.76 -14.23 -0.31
C LEU A 18 6.74 -13.99 -1.47
N LEU A 19 7.57 -14.99 -1.82
CA LEU A 19 8.46 -14.89 -2.97
C LEU A 19 7.69 -14.75 -4.29
N ARG A 20 6.62 -15.53 -4.49
CA ARG A 20 5.78 -15.44 -5.69
C ARG A 20 5.13 -14.06 -5.81
N ASP A 21 4.64 -13.50 -4.71
CA ASP A 21 4.00 -12.20 -4.69
C ASP A 21 5.01 -11.08 -5.02
N MET A 22 6.21 -11.11 -4.43
CA MET A 22 7.27 -10.17 -4.78
C MET A 22 7.69 -10.27 -6.26
N VAL A 23 7.81 -11.50 -6.80
CA VAL A 23 8.14 -11.70 -8.22
C VAL A 23 7.02 -11.20 -9.12
N LEU A 24 5.75 -11.44 -8.76
CA LEU A 24 4.60 -10.91 -9.49
C LEU A 24 4.62 -9.38 -9.52
N MET A 25 4.82 -8.73 -8.37
CA MET A 25 4.96 -7.27 -8.28
C MET A 25 6.07 -6.76 -9.18
N ARG A 26 7.27 -7.35 -9.12
CA ARG A 26 8.40 -6.98 -9.98
C ARG A 26 8.04 -7.07 -11.46
N ARG A 27 7.42 -8.17 -11.89
CA ARG A 27 7.03 -8.36 -13.30
C ARG A 27 5.93 -7.41 -13.75
N PHE A 28 4.96 -7.13 -12.87
CA PHE A 28 3.93 -6.13 -13.12
C PHE A 28 4.54 -4.75 -13.33
N GLU A 29 5.44 -4.33 -12.44
CA GLU A 29 6.07 -3.01 -12.48
C GLU A 29 7.01 -2.85 -13.68
N GLU A 30 7.81 -3.87 -14.01
CA GLU A 30 8.64 -3.88 -15.23
C GLU A 30 7.77 -3.69 -16.48
N LYS A 31 6.61 -4.35 -16.53
CA LYS A 31 5.66 -4.19 -17.63
C LYS A 31 5.02 -2.81 -17.64
N ALA A 32 4.61 -2.29 -16.49
CA ALA A 32 4.05 -0.95 -16.35
C ALA A 32 5.06 0.11 -16.83
N GLY A 33 6.32 0.02 -16.40
CA GLY A 33 7.41 0.88 -16.86
C GLY A 33 7.63 0.82 -18.37
N GLN A 34 7.63 -0.39 -18.95
CA GLN A 34 7.72 -0.56 -20.41
C GLN A 34 6.57 0.13 -21.14
N MET A 35 5.33 -0.06 -20.68
CA MET A 35 4.13 0.48 -21.32
C MET A 35 4.00 1.99 -21.13
N TYR A 36 4.49 2.52 -20.01
CA TYR A 36 4.63 3.95 -19.78
C TYR A 36 5.63 4.58 -20.77
N GLY A 37 6.79 3.96 -20.98
CA GLY A 37 7.77 4.39 -21.98
C GLY A 37 7.21 4.40 -23.41
N LEU A 38 6.30 3.47 -23.73
CA LEU A 38 5.55 3.42 -24.98
C LEU A 38 4.35 4.38 -25.03
N ARG A 39 4.19 5.24 -24.01
CA ARG A 39 3.08 6.21 -23.85
C ARG A 39 1.69 5.58 -23.91
N LYS A 40 1.56 4.34 -23.43
CA LYS A 40 0.27 3.64 -23.30
C LYS A 40 -0.45 3.92 -21.99
N ILE A 41 0.29 4.38 -20.98
CA ILE A 41 -0.21 4.81 -19.67
C ILE A 41 -0.15 6.33 -19.64
N GLY A 42 -1.27 6.97 -19.32
CA GLY A 42 -1.40 8.43 -19.23
C GLY A 42 -0.99 8.96 -17.85
N GLY A 43 -0.59 10.24 -17.80
CA GLY A 43 -0.19 10.90 -16.54
C GLY A 43 1.20 10.49 -16.06
N PHE A 44 1.37 10.41 -14.74
CA PHE A 44 2.62 9.96 -14.12
C PHE A 44 2.50 8.51 -13.70
N CYS A 45 3.54 7.71 -13.97
CA CYS A 45 3.61 6.32 -13.55
C CYS A 45 4.69 6.15 -12.49
N HIS A 46 4.29 5.73 -11.29
CA HIS A 46 5.18 5.63 -10.13
C HIS A 46 5.37 4.16 -9.75
N LEU A 47 6.54 3.63 -10.10
CA LEU A 47 6.86 2.22 -9.88
C LEU A 47 7.29 1.97 -8.42
N TYR A 48 6.94 0.80 -7.89
CA TYR A 48 7.29 0.31 -6.55
C TYR A 48 8.47 -0.68 -6.56
N ILE A 49 9.32 -0.59 -7.59
CA ILE A 49 10.51 -1.44 -7.78
C ILE A 49 11.51 -1.20 -6.65
N GLY A 50 11.89 -2.28 -5.95
CA GLY A 50 12.88 -2.27 -4.87
C GLY A 50 12.27 -2.28 -3.47
N GLN A 51 10.94 -2.18 -3.38
CA GLN A 51 10.19 -2.12 -2.12
C GLN A 51 9.21 -3.30 -1.95
N GLU A 52 9.24 -4.28 -2.85
CA GLU A 52 8.25 -5.37 -2.92
C GLU A 52 8.13 -6.15 -1.60
N ALA A 53 9.27 -6.36 -0.92
CA ALA A 53 9.31 -7.07 0.35
C ALA A 53 8.55 -6.32 1.47
N VAL A 54 8.53 -4.98 1.43
CA VAL A 54 7.87 -4.14 2.43
C VAL A 54 6.36 -4.34 2.35
N ALA A 55 5.75 -4.10 1.18
CA ALA A 55 4.32 -4.31 0.99
C ALA A 55 3.92 -5.78 1.21
N THR A 56 4.65 -6.73 0.61
CA THR A 56 4.30 -8.15 0.69
C THR A 56 4.35 -8.66 2.13
N GLY A 57 5.44 -8.38 2.86
CA GLY A 57 5.60 -8.86 4.23
C GLY A 57 4.62 -8.21 5.20
N ALA A 58 4.40 -6.89 5.08
CA ALA A 58 3.50 -6.17 5.96
C ALA A 58 2.03 -6.56 5.76
N VAL A 59 1.57 -6.68 4.50
CA VAL A 59 0.18 -7.04 4.19
C VAL A 59 -0.10 -8.51 4.48
N ALA A 60 0.87 -9.41 4.33
CA ALA A 60 0.71 -10.83 4.67
C ALA A 60 0.42 -11.09 6.17
N ALA A 61 0.71 -10.11 7.04
CA ALA A 61 0.40 -10.18 8.46
C ALA A 61 -1.01 -9.68 8.83
N LEU A 62 -1.78 -9.16 7.85
CA LEU A 62 -3.10 -8.56 8.08
C LEU A 62 -4.25 -9.54 7.86
N ASP A 63 -5.37 -9.25 8.52
CA ASP A 63 -6.69 -9.75 8.16
C ASP A 63 -7.48 -8.63 7.47
N LEU A 64 -7.51 -8.64 6.13
CA LEU A 64 -8.15 -7.59 5.32
C LEU A 64 -9.68 -7.52 5.48
N VAL A 65 -10.30 -8.41 6.27
CA VAL A 65 -11.71 -8.26 6.69
C VAL A 65 -11.87 -7.19 7.76
N ARG A 66 -10.82 -6.90 8.55
CA ARG A 66 -10.86 -5.94 9.67
C ARG A 66 -9.77 -4.87 9.60
N ASP A 67 -8.64 -5.18 8.98
CA ASP A 67 -7.49 -4.31 8.88
C ASP A 67 -7.55 -3.49 7.59
N TYR A 68 -6.91 -2.32 7.60
CA TYR A 68 -6.91 -1.40 6.48
C TYR A 68 -5.49 -1.09 6.01
N VAL A 69 -5.35 -0.86 4.72
CA VAL A 69 -4.09 -0.43 4.09
C VAL A 69 -4.32 0.89 3.38
N ILE A 70 -3.47 1.87 3.64
CA ILE A 70 -3.46 3.16 2.96
C ILE A 70 -2.00 3.56 2.66
N THR A 71 -1.75 4.12 1.47
CA THR A 71 -0.39 4.35 0.98
C THR A 71 -0.26 5.65 0.18
N ALA A 72 0.97 5.99 -0.17
CA ALA A 72 1.31 7.09 -1.08
C ALA A 72 1.06 6.68 -2.54
N TYR A 73 1.50 7.50 -3.48
CA TYR A 73 1.31 7.33 -4.93
C TYR A 73 2.09 6.17 -5.59
N ARG A 74 2.88 5.38 -4.84
CA ARG A 74 3.54 4.15 -5.33
C ARG A 74 2.73 2.92 -4.90
N ASP A 75 1.49 2.86 -5.36
CA ASP A 75 0.46 2.01 -4.76
C ASP A 75 0.24 0.66 -5.47
N HIS A 76 0.84 0.44 -6.66
CA HIS A 76 0.66 -0.81 -7.42
C HIS A 76 1.05 -2.06 -6.61
N GLY A 77 2.23 -2.05 -5.99
CA GLY A 77 2.70 -3.17 -5.18
C GLY A 77 1.80 -3.43 -3.97
N HIS A 78 1.30 -2.37 -3.33
CA HIS A 78 0.36 -2.47 -2.22
C HIS A 78 -1.00 -3.06 -2.65
N ALA A 79 -1.52 -2.62 -3.79
CA ALA A 79 -2.75 -3.15 -4.38
C ALA A 79 -2.63 -4.66 -4.70
N LEU A 80 -1.51 -5.06 -5.29
CA LEU A 80 -1.20 -6.47 -5.54
C LEU A 80 -1.05 -7.26 -4.23
N ALA A 81 -0.38 -6.70 -3.22
CA ALA A 81 -0.22 -7.33 -1.91
C ALA A 81 -1.57 -7.56 -1.22
N CYS A 82 -2.53 -6.64 -1.42
CA CYS A 82 -3.90 -6.78 -0.92
C CYS A 82 -4.75 -7.79 -1.72
N GLY A 83 -4.18 -8.41 -2.77
CA GLY A 83 -4.87 -9.43 -3.57
C GLY A 83 -5.83 -8.86 -4.62
N MET A 84 -5.59 -7.64 -5.11
CA MET A 84 -6.31 -7.10 -6.26
C MET A 84 -5.89 -7.81 -7.55
N ASP A 85 -6.81 -7.93 -8.52
CA ASP A 85 -6.55 -8.59 -9.80
C ASP A 85 -5.53 -7.79 -10.64
N PRO A 86 -4.39 -8.38 -11.05
CA PRO A 86 -3.40 -7.69 -11.87
C PRO A 86 -3.95 -7.18 -13.21
N GLY A 87 -4.93 -7.88 -13.78
CA GLY A 87 -5.58 -7.46 -15.03
C GLY A 87 -6.37 -6.16 -14.86
N ALA A 88 -7.16 -6.06 -13.79
CA ALA A 88 -7.90 -4.86 -13.42
C ALA A 88 -6.96 -3.70 -13.09
N LEU A 89 -5.85 -3.95 -12.38
CA LEU A 89 -4.85 -2.91 -12.11
C LEU A 89 -4.22 -2.40 -13.41
N MET A 90 -3.75 -3.29 -14.29
CA MET A 90 -3.18 -2.88 -15.56
C MET A 90 -4.21 -2.15 -16.45
N ALA A 91 -5.49 -2.55 -16.39
CA ALA A 91 -6.57 -1.85 -17.06
C ALA A 91 -6.76 -0.41 -16.52
N GLU A 92 -6.64 -0.22 -15.20
CA GLU A 92 -6.69 1.10 -14.57
C GLU A 92 -5.54 2.00 -15.03
N LEU A 93 -4.31 1.47 -15.06
CA LEU A 93 -3.13 2.17 -15.58
C LEU A 93 -3.32 2.61 -17.04
N TYR A 94 -4.03 1.83 -17.85
CA TYR A 94 -4.36 2.15 -19.24
C TYR A 94 -5.57 3.09 -19.41
N GLY A 95 -6.21 3.52 -18.31
CA GLY A 95 -7.41 4.36 -18.37
C GLY A 95 -8.64 3.63 -18.92
N LYS A 96 -8.71 2.30 -18.79
CA LYS A 96 -9.83 1.50 -19.30
C LYS A 96 -10.99 1.44 -18.30
N ALA A 97 -12.22 1.35 -18.82
CA ALA A 97 -13.44 1.21 -18.01
C ALA A 97 -13.46 -0.05 -17.12
N THR A 98 -12.67 -1.07 -17.47
CA THR A 98 -12.51 -2.31 -16.68
C THR A 98 -11.47 -2.19 -15.56
N GLY A 99 -10.85 -1.03 -15.36
CA GLY A 99 -9.98 -0.77 -14.23
C GLY A 99 -10.74 -0.71 -12.90
N CYS A 100 -10.02 -0.90 -11.78
CA CYS A 100 -10.62 -0.91 -10.44
C CYS A 100 -11.38 0.38 -10.09
N SER A 101 -10.98 1.51 -10.67
CA SER A 101 -11.60 2.83 -10.53
C SER A 101 -12.17 3.34 -11.87
N LYS A 102 -12.46 2.41 -12.81
CA LYS A 102 -12.99 2.67 -14.16
C LYS A 102 -12.08 3.56 -15.01
N GLY A 103 -10.76 3.47 -14.82
CA GLY A 103 -9.76 4.21 -15.59
C GLY A 103 -9.58 5.66 -15.17
N LYS A 104 -10.15 6.06 -14.03
CA LYS A 104 -10.12 7.45 -13.53
C LYS A 104 -9.00 7.69 -12.52
N GLY A 105 -8.55 6.65 -11.83
CA GLY A 105 -7.50 6.73 -10.83
C GLY A 105 -6.09 6.68 -11.43
N GLY A 106 -5.94 5.98 -12.55
CA GLY A 106 -4.63 5.83 -13.20
C GLY A 106 -3.61 5.15 -12.29
N SER A 107 -2.35 5.57 -12.38
CA SER A 107 -1.22 4.93 -11.69
C SER A 107 -1.08 5.30 -10.20
N MET A 108 -1.85 6.24 -9.67
CA MET A 108 -1.62 6.78 -8.31
C MET A 108 -2.82 6.65 -7.37
N HIS A 109 -3.96 6.17 -7.86
CA HIS A 109 -5.23 6.15 -7.12
C HIS A 109 -5.97 4.82 -7.32
N LEU A 110 -5.23 3.71 -7.16
CA LEU A 110 -5.82 2.39 -7.08
C LEU A 110 -6.60 2.28 -5.76
N PHE A 111 -7.79 1.69 -5.75
CA PHE A 111 -8.65 1.64 -4.56
C PHE A 111 -9.52 0.39 -4.59
N ASP A 112 -9.74 -0.25 -3.43
CA ASP A 112 -10.62 -1.40 -3.28
C ASP A 112 -11.25 -1.43 -1.87
N ALA A 113 -12.48 -0.92 -1.78
CA ALA A 113 -13.21 -0.87 -0.50
C ALA A 113 -13.46 -2.26 0.09
N PRO A 114 -13.94 -3.27 -0.69
CA PRO A 114 -14.09 -4.65 -0.19
C PRO A 114 -12.83 -5.27 0.40
N ARG A 115 -11.64 -4.90 -0.09
CA ARG A 115 -10.35 -5.37 0.44
C ARG A 115 -9.73 -4.44 1.48
N HIS A 116 -10.47 -3.42 1.91
CA HIS A 116 -9.98 -2.38 2.83
C HIS A 116 -8.67 -1.72 2.38
N PHE A 117 -8.45 -1.68 1.06
CA PHE A 117 -7.35 -0.95 0.45
C PHE A 117 -7.84 0.44 0.08
N LEU A 118 -7.47 1.41 0.91
CA LEU A 118 -7.90 2.81 0.81
C LEU A 118 -7.09 3.61 -0.21
N GLY A 119 -6.15 2.95 -0.87
CA GLY A 119 -5.53 3.40 -2.09
C GLY A 119 -4.34 4.33 -1.96
N GLY A 120 -3.84 4.73 -3.12
CA GLY A 120 -2.75 5.67 -3.27
C GLY A 120 -3.20 7.13 -3.24
N HIS A 121 -2.38 7.95 -2.58
CA HIS A 121 -2.55 9.39 -2.50
C HIS A 121 -1.43 10.13 -3.23
N GLY A 122 -1.82 10.92 -4.23
CA GLY A 122 -0.91 11.78 -5.02
C GLY A 122 -0.32 12.96 -4.24
N ILE A 123 -0.99 13.39 -3.16
CA ILE A 123 -0.48 14.46 -2.29
C ILE A 123 0.44 13.83 -1.25
N VAL A 124 1.71 14.23 -1.26
CA VAL A 124 2.72 13.77 -0.29
C VAL A 124 2.23 14.03 1.13
N GLY A 125 2.11 12.98 1.93
CA GLY A 125 1.65 13.03 3.32
C GLY A 125 0.13 13.15 3.51
N GLY A 126 -0.66 13.27 2.44
CA GLY A 126 -2.11 13.42 2.52
C GLY A 126 -2.84 12.20 3.08
N GLN A 127 -2.27 11.01 2.93
CA GLN A 127 -2.81 9.76 3.45
C GLN A 127 -2.63 9.59 4.97
N ILE A 128 -1.62 10.26 5.56
CA ILE A 128 -1.23 10.07 6.95
C ILE A 128 -2.34 10.48 7.94
N PRO A 129 -2.96 11.68 7.82
CA PRO A 129 -4.08 12.03 8.67
C PRO A 129 -5.34 11.20 8.38
N LEU A 130 -5.52 10.73 7.13
CA LEU A 130 -6.62 9.83 6.79
C LEU A 130 -6.47 8.48 7.49
N ALA A 131 -5.26 7.93 7.54
CA ALA A 131 -4.97 6.71 8.29
C ALA A 131 -5.31 6.86 9.78
N ALA A 132 -4.94 7.99 10.39
CA ALA A 132 -5.30 8.30 11.76
C ALA A 132 -6.83 8.40 11.94
N GLY A 133 -7.55 9.01 11.00
CA GLY A 133 -9.02 9.06 11.01
C GLY A 133 -9.69 7.68 10.95
N VAL A 134 -9.17 6.78 10.11
CA VAL A 134 -9.67 5.40 10.00
C VAL A 134 -9.36 4.62 11.29
N ALA A 135 -8.16 4.77 11.84
CA ALA A 135 -7.79 4.14 13.10
C ALA A 135 -8.64 4.68 14.26
N PHE A 136 -9.00 5.97 14.25
CA PHE A 136 -9.97 6.54 15.17
C PHE A 136 -11.34 5.87 15.03
N LYS A 137 -11.85 5.65 13.80
CA LYS A 137 -13.10 4.92 13.57
C LYS A 137 -13.06 3.51 14.15
N ILE A 138 -11.98 2.77 13.92
CA ILE A 138 -11.81 1.41 14.46
C ILE A 138 -11.86 1.42 16.00
N ARG A 139 -11.14 2.35 16.62
CA ARG A 139 -11.11 2.51 18.08
C ARG A 139 -12.47 2.94 18.63
N TYR A 140 -13.11 3.91 17.99
CA TYR A 140 -14.37 4.50 18.43
C TYR A 140 -15.52 3.48 18.37
N ARG A 141 -15.47 2.56 17.41
CA ARG A 141 -16.48 1.52 17.19
C ARG A 141 -16.13 0.15 17.77
N ASP A 142 -14.97 0.02 18.43
CA ASP A 142 -14.46 -1.22 19.02
C ASP A 142 -14.39 -2.41 18.04
N GLU A 143 -13.89 -2.16 16.82
CA GLU A 143 -13.89 -3.15 15.73
C GLU A 143 -12.67 -4.10 15.75
N GLY A 144 -11.66 -3.82 16.59
CA GLY A 144 -10.52 -4.71 16.81
C GLY A 144 -9.53 -4.89 15.65
N GLY A 145 -9.48 -3.94 14.70
CA GLY A 145 -8.52 -3.94 13.58
C GLY A 145 -7.35 -2.96 13.73
N VAL A 146 -6.46 -2.93 12.73
CA VAL A 146 -5.34 -1.98 12.62
C VAL A 146 -5.30 -1.33 11.23
N VAL A 147 -4.74 -0.11 11.16
CA VAL A 147 -4.47 0.57 9.89
C VAL A 147 -2.96 0.56 9.62
N LEU A 148 -2.53 0.03 8.48
CA LEU A 148 -1.18 0.25 7.97
C LEU A 148 -1.16 1.50 7.09
N CYS A 149 -0.31 2.46 7.45
CA CYS A 149 -0.10 3.70 6.72
C CYS A 149 1.32 3.74 6.17
N PHE A 150 1.46 3.56 4.85
CA PHE A 150 2.73 3.63 4.15
C PHE A 150 3.00 5.03 3.61
N PHE A 151 4.25 5.49 3.73
CA PHE A 151 4.69 6.79 3.22
C PHE A 151 6.21 6.79 3.00
N GLY A 152 6.66 7.60 2.04
CA GLY A 152 8.10 7.84 1.83
C GLY A 152 8.69 8.77 2.90
N ASP A 153 10.00 8.67 3.13
CA ASP A 153 10.76 9.53 4.04
C ASP A 153 10.51 11.03 3.83
N GLY A 154 10.41 11.50 2.58
CA GLY A 154 10.13 12.91 2.30
C GLY A 154 8.80 13.42 2.88
N ALA A 155 7.85 12.52 3.19
CA ALA A 155 6.57 12.90 3.80
C ALA A 155 6.71 13.29 5.29
N ILE A 156 7.80 12.94 5.97
CA ILE A 156 8.01 13.29 7.39
C ILE A 156 8.14 14.80 7.61
N HIS A 157 8.45 15.55 6.56
CA HIS A 157 8.56 17.01 6.60
C HIS A 157 7.20 17.73 6.54
N GLN A 158 6.11 17.00 6.31
CA GLN A 158 4.76 17.58 6.31
C GLN A 158 4.27 17.81 7.73
N GLY A 159 3.65 18.96 8.01
CA GLY A 159 3.04 19.23 9.32
C GLY A 159 2.02 18.16 9.73
N ALA A 160 1.24 17.67 8.74
CA ALA A 160 0.26 16.61 8.92
C ALA A 160 0.87 15.30 9.47
N PHE A 161 2.14 15.01 9.21
CA PHE A 161 2.82 13.85 9.81
C PHE A 161 2.93 14.00 11.32
N HIS A 162 3.49 15.12 11.78
CA HIS A 162 3.69 15.39 13.21
C HIS A 162 2.36 15.44 13.98
N GLU A 163 1.36 16.10 13.42
CA GLU A 163 0.01 16.18 14.00
C GLU A 163 -0.62 14.79 14.14
N SER A 164 -0.56 13.99 13.08
CA SER A 164 -1.17 12.65 13.06
C SER A 164 -0.51 11.70 14.07
N LEU A 165 0.82 11.72 14.19
CA LEU A 165 1.54 10.90 15.17
C LEU A 165 1.20 11.31 16.61
N ASN A 166 1.15 12.61 16.88
CA ASN A 166 0.79 13.13 18.19
C ASN A 166 -0.64 12.70 18.58
N MET A 167 -1.60 12.89 17.67
CA MET A 167 -2.99 12.46 17.88
C MET A 167 -3.11 10.95 18.05
N ALA A 168 -2.43 10.16 17.21
CA ALA A 168 -2.42 8.71 17.32
C ALA A 168 -1.92 8.24 18.69
N LYS A 169 -0.90 8.90 19.24
CA LYS A 169 -0.39 8.60 20.58
C LYS A 169 -1.37 8.97 21.69
N ILE A 170 -1.88 10.20 21.69
CA ILE A 170 -2.78 10.69 22.74
C ILE A 170 -4.07 9.86 22.78
N TRP A 171 -4.63 9.57 21.61
CA TRP A 171 -5.86 8.81 21.47
C TRP A 171 -5.65 7.30 21.45
N LYS A 172 -4.40 6.81 21.53
CA LYS A 172 -4.06 5.38 21.51
C LYS A 172 -4.67 4.68 20.28
N LEU A 173 -4.49 5.25 19.11
CA LEU A 173 -5.07 4.75 17.87
C LEU A 173 -4.36 3.48 17.36
N PRO A 174 -5.11 2.50 16.81
CA PRO A 174 -4.53 1.30 16.20
C PRO A 174 -4.05 1.60 14.78
N VAL A 175 -2.92 2.31 14.66
CA VAL A 175 -2.27 2.62 13.39
C VAL A 175 -0.77 2.31 13.45
N ILE A 176 -0.25 1.71 12.39
CA ILE A 176 1.17 1.47 12.19
C ILE A 176 1.64 2.36 11.04
N PHE A 177 2.50 3.32 11.37
CA PHE A 177 3.13 4.22 10.42
C PHE A 177 4.41 3.57 9.87
N ILE A 178 4.40 3.23 8.58
CA ILE A 178 5.50 2.54 7.90
C ILE A 178 6.19 3.54 6.97
N CYS A 179 7.36 4.01 7.41
CA CYS A 179 8.21 4.89 6.63
C CYS A 179 9.10 4.06 5.69
N GLU A 180 8.92 4.23 4.40
CA GLU A 180 9.79 3.67 3.37
C GLU A 180 10.88 4.68 3.04
N ASN A 181 12.06 4.48 3.63
CA ASN A 181 13.22 5.35 3.43
C ASN A 181 14.10 4.78 2.32
N ASN A 182 14.06 5.40 1.14
CA ASN A 182 14.62 4.86 -0.11
C ASN A 182 15.48 5.85 -0.90
#